data_AF-A0A060XYB0-F1
#
_entry.id   AF-A0A060XYB0-F1
#
_cell.length_a   1.000
_cell.length_b   1.000
_cell.length_c   1.000
_cell.angle_alpha   90.00
_cell.angle_beta   90.00
_cell.angle_gamma   90.00
#
_symmetry.space_group_name_H-M   'P 1'
#
loop_
_entity.id
_entity.type
_entity.pdbx_description
1 polymer ?
#
loop_
_entity_poly.entity_id
_entity_poly.type
_entity_poly.pdbx_seq_one_letter_code
_entity_poly.pdbx_strand_id
1 'polypeptide(L)'
;MWGQGAGNKTNSNCHESALKAGEDETLVVLHDYPSPDISEPIFRMGEKLRVLSQEGNWWRVRSVQSGSENYIPNNHIAKVYHG
;
A
#
# COMPACT_ATOMS: atom_id res chain seq x y z
N MET A 1 -25.30 -49.82 7.57
CA MET A 1 -24.32 -48.79 7.97
C MET A 1 -25.03 -47.44 7.90
N TRP A 2 -25.68 -47.01 9.00
CA TRP A 2 -26.31 -45.68 9.10
C TRP A 2 -25.31 -44.71 9.69
N GLY A 3 -25.26 -43.49 9.15
CA GLY A 3 -24.47 -42.39 9.67
C GLY A 3 -24.70 -41.12 8.85
N GLN A 4 -25.78 -40.41 9.16
CA GLN A 4 -25.94 -39.00 8.78
C GLN A 4 -25.06 -38.14 9.67
N GLY A 5 -24.43 -37.12 9.07
CA GLY A 5 -23.69 -36.08 9.78
C GLY A 5 -23.75 -34.79 8.99
N ALA A 6 -24.72 -33.94 9.32
CA ALA A 6 -24.76 -32.55 8.92
C ALA A 6 -23.58 -31.77 9.55
N GLY A 7 -23.06 -30.75 8.88
CA GLY A 7 -21.98 -29.94 9.45
C GLY A 7 -21.48 -28.83 8.53
N ASN A 8 -22.22 -27.73 8.53
CA ASN A 8 -21.81 -26.37 8.19
C ASN A 8 -20.41 -25.95 8.68
N LYS A 9 -19.92 -24.84 8.09
CA LYS A 9 -18.77 -23.96 8.47
C LYS A 9 -17.51 -24.30 7.66
N THR A 10 -17.13 -23.47 6.70
CA THR A 10 -16.61 -22.12 6.98
C THR A 10 -17.11 -21.11 5.95
N ASN A 11 -18.04 -20.25 6.39
CA ASN A 11 -18.09 -18.89 5.88
C ASN A 11 -16.78 -18.23 6.31
N SER A 12 -15.75 -18.25 5.45
CA SER A 12 -14.63 -17.33 5.59
C SER A 12 -15.12 -15.95 5.16
N ASN A 13 -15.95 -15.38 6.03
CA ASN A 13 -16.14 -13.95 6.12
C ASN A 13 -14.79 -13.38 6.57
N CYS A 14 -13.91 -13.11 5.61
CA CYS A 14 -12.73 -12.28 5.80
C CYS A 14 -13.17 -10.82 5.97
N HIS A 15 -13.96 -10.56 7.01
CA HIS A 15 -14.08 -9.22 7.55
C HIS A 15 -12.79 -8.95 8.33
N GLU A 16 -11.80 -8.35 7.70
CA GLU A 16 -10.87 -7.53 8.48
C GLU A 16 -10.25 -6.42 7.63
N SER A 17 -11.01 -5.33 7.49
CA SER A 17 -10.51 -4.02 7.89
C SER A 17 -9.23 -3.46 7.24
N ALA A 18 -8.89 -3.81 5.99
CA ALA A 18 -7.74 -3.19 5.31
C ALA A 18 -8.11 -2.09 4.29
N LEU A 19 -9.41 -1.88 4.01
CA LEU A 19 -9.86 -0.91 2.99
C LEU A 19 -10.18 0.49 3.54
N LYS A 20 -9.87 0.77 4.80
CA LYS A 20 -9.99 2.12 5.40
C LYS A 20 -8.64 2.70 5.83
N ALA A 21 -7.57 2.38 5.11
CA ALA A 21 -6.35 3.17 5.18
C ALA A 21 -6.45 4.26 4.09
N GLY A 22 -6.91 5.46 4.48
CA GLY A 22 -6.86 6.70 3.69
C GLY A 22 -7.37 6.57 2.25
N GLU A 23 -8.69 6.59 2.05
CA GLU A 23 -9.29 6.49 0.71
C GLU A 23 -8.93 7.65 -0.24
N ASP A 24 -8.21 8.70 0.20
CA ASP A 24 -7.91 9.85 -0.67
C ASP A 24 -6.47 10.40 -0.58
N GLU A 25 -5.58 9.85 0.26
CA GLU A 25 -4.22 10.42 0.37
C GLU A 25 -3.30 9.85 -0.71
N THR A 26 -3.33 10.52 -1.87
CA THR A 26 -2.46 10.23 -3.02
C THR A 26 -1.17 11.04 -2.90
N LEU A 27 -0.06 10.36 -3.10
CA LEU A 27 1.27 10.94 -3.14
C LEU A 27 1.88 10.82 -4.51
N VAL A 28 2.84 11.69 -4.80
CA VAL A 28 3.72 11.58 -5.96
C VAL A 28 5.16 11.50 -5.51
N VAL A 29 5.90 10.57 -6.09
CA VAL A 29 7.34 10.42 -5.87
C VAL A 29 8.07 11.58 -6.52
N LEU A 30 8.91 12.27 -5.75
CA LEU A 30 9.67 13.43 -6.21
C LEU A 30 10.94 13.03 -6.97
N HIS A 31 11.57 11.92 -6.57
CA HIS A 31 12.80 11.39 -7.14
C HIS A 31 12.82 9.87 -7.07
N ASP A 32 13.53 9.22 -7.99
CA ASP A 32 13.72 7.77 -7.97
C ASP A 32 14.21 7.29 -6.60
N TYR A 33 13.53 6.29 -6.05
CA TYR A 33 13.84 5.76 -4.73
C TYR A 33 13.88 4.23 -4.72
N PRO A 34 14.95 3.62 -4.19
CA PRO A 34 16.24 4.26 -3.87
C PRO A 34 16.88 4.89 -5.11
N SER A 35 17.83 5.81 -4.92
CA SER A 35 18.56 6.40 -6.04
C SER A 35 19.24 5.30 -6.88
N PRO A 36 19.32 5.46 -8.21
CA PRO A 36 19.95 4.47 -9.10
C PRO A 36 21.42 4.20 -8.77
N ASP A 37 22.11 5.15 -8.13
CA ASP A 37 23.49 5.00 -7.64
C ASP A 37 23.61 4.02 -6.45
N ILE A 38 22.51 3.79 -5.73
CA ILE A 38 22.45 2.90 -4.56
C ILE A 38 21.93 1.52 -4.99
N SER A 39 20.82 1.48 -5.73
CA SER A 39 20.20 0.25 -6.21
C SER A 39 19.22 0.52 -7.35
N GLU A 40 18.65 -0.54 -7.91
CA GLU A 40 17.50 -0.40 -8.81
C GLU A 40 16.34 0.32 -8.09
N PRO A 41 15.79 1.41 -8.67
CA PRO A 41 14.68 2.14 -8.06
C PRO A 41 13.41 1.31 -7.99
N ILE A 42 12.82 1.27 -6.81
CA ILE A 42 11.56 0.57 -6.55
C ILE A 42 10.39 1.48 -6.92
N PHE A 43 10.56 2.78 -6.67
CA PHE A 43 9.64 3.83 -7.05
C PHE A 43 10.35 4.81 -7.97
N ARG A 44 9.65 5.23 -9.03
CA ARG A 44 10.20 6.19 -9.99
C ARG A 44 9.62 7.58 -9.79
N MET A 45 10.40 8.61 -10.12
CA MET A 45 9.93 10.00 -10.13
C MET A 45 8.62 10.14 -10.91
N GLY A 46 7.65 10.86 -10.33
CA GLY A 46 6.33 11.05 -10.90
C GLY A 46 5.36 9.88 -10.66
N GLU A 47 5.83 8.77 -10.08
CA GLU A 47 4.96 7.64 -9.75
C GLU A 47 3.96 8.01 -8.66
N LYS A 48 2.70 7.59 -8.86
CA LYS A 48 1.63 7.79 -7.90
C LYS A 48 1.64 6.66 -6.87
N LEU A 49 1.58 7.04 -5.60
CA LEU A 49 1.57 6.14 -4.47
C LEU A 49 0.33 6.39 -3.62
N ARG A 50 -0.19 5.34 -2.99
CA ARG A 50 -1.20 5.42 -1.94
C ARG A 50 -0.54 5.24 -0.57
N VAL A 51 -0.91 6.08 0.38
CA VAL A 51 -0.48 5.93 1.77
C VAL A 51 -1.19 4.75 2.41
N LEU A 52 -0.42 3.80 2.96
CA LEU A 52 -0.94 2.71 3.79
C LEU A 52 -0.78 3.02 5.27
N SER A 53 0.36 3.57 5.68
CA SER A 53 0.65 3.96 7.07
C SER A 53 1.72 5.04 7.15
N GLN A 54 1.58 5.97 8.09
CA GLN A 54 2.53 7.06 8.32
C GLN A 54 3.22 6.83 9.67
N GLU A 55 4.45 6.31 9.64
CA GLU A 55 5.22 5.98 10.84
C GLU A 55 6.42 6.93 10.94
N GLY A 56 6.18 8.12 11.51
CA GLY A 56 7.20 9.17 11.64
C GLY A 56 7.74 9.60 10.27
N ASN A 57 9.04 9.39 10.05
CA ASN A 57 9.71 9.79 8.80
C ASN A 57 9.54 8.78 7.67
N TRP A 58 9.13 7.54 7.97
CA TRP A 58 9.03 6.44 7.02
C TRP A 58 7.58 6.09 6.79
N TRP A 59 7.13 6.19 5.55
CA TRP A 59 5.74 5.95 5.21
C TRP A 59 5.64 4.65 4.43
N ARG A 60 4.73 3.79 4.87
CA ARG A 60 4.36 2.60 4.13
C ARG A 60 3.43 3.02 3.02
N VAL A 61 3.80 2.73 1.78
CA VAL A 61 3.09 3.14 0.58
C VAL A 61 2.86 1.97 -0.35
N ARG A 62 1.88 2.10 -1.24
CA ARG A 62 1.62 1.17 -2.35
C ARG A 62 1.69 1.92 -3.68
N SER A 63 2.44 1.41 -4.65
CA SER A 63 2.43 1.93 -6.00
C SER A 63 1.08 1.69 -6.67
N VAL A 64 0.53 2.72 -7.31
CA VAL A 64 -0.72 2.61 -8.08
C VAL A 64 -0.47 1.88 -9.41
N GLN A 65 0.76 1.98 -9.94
CA GLN A 65 1.12 1.35 -11.22
C GLN A 65 1.43 -0.13 -11.06
N SER A 66 2.32 -0.48 -10.14
CA SER A 66 2.78 -1.87 -9.97
C SER A 66 2.01 -2.66 -8.91
N GLY A 67 1.27 -1.98 -8.02
CA GLY A 67 0.65 -2.60 -6.84
C GLY A 67 1.66 -3.00 -5.75
N SER A 68 2.96 -2.75 -5.95
CA SER A 68 4.00 -3.10 -4.99
C SER A 68 3.94 -2.20 -3.75
N GLU A 69 4.15 -2.81 -2.58
CA GLU A 69 4.22 -2.10 -1.30
C GLU A 69 5.66 -1.97 -0.84
N ASN A 70 6.04 -0.78 -0.39
CA ASN A 70 7.34 -0.56 0.25
C ASN A 70 7.31 0.67 1.16
N TYR A 71 8.41 0.92 1.86
CA TYR A 71 8.61 2.11 2.67
C TYR A 71 9.42 3.15 1.91
N ILE A 72 8.99 4.41 2.02
CA ILE A 72 9.68 5.57 1.43
C ILE A 72 9.77 6.67 2.49
N PRO A 73 10.89 7.41 2.59
CA PRO A 73 10.97 8.55 3.48
C PRO A 73 10.06 9.68 2.98
N ASN A 74 9.42 10.41 3.90
CA ASN A 74 8.50 11.49 3.55
C ASN A 74 9.12 12.64 2.73
N ASN A 75 10.44 12.80 2.77
CA ASN A 75 11.21 13.75 1.97
C ASN A 75 11.08 13.47 0.46
N HIS A 76 10.92 12.20 0.07
CA HIS A 76 10.93 11.81 -1.35
C HIS A 76 9.54 11.78 -1.99
N ILE A 77 8.52 12.25 -1.26
CA ILE A 77 7.13 12.21 -1.68
C ILE A 77 6.45 13.56 -1.41
N ALA A 78 5.49 13.91 -2.25
CA ALA A 78 4.61 15.06 -2.04
C ALA A 78 3.15 14.62 -2.01
N LYS A 79 2.36 15.21 -1.10
CA LYS A 79 0.90 15.03 -1.07
C LYS A 79 0.26 15.80 -2.22
N VAL A 80 -0.68 15.17 -2.93
CA VAL A 80 -1.49 15.82 -3.95
C VAL A 80 -2.77 16.33 -3.29
N TYR A 81 -3.00 17.65 -3.35
CA TYR A 81 -4.24 18.27 -2.88
C TYR A 81 -5.05 18.73 -4.10
N HIS A 82 -6.29 18.26 -4.23
CA HIS A 82 -7.26 18.81 -5.17
C HIS A 82 -8.12 19.83 -4.41
N GLY A 83 -7.96 21.12 -4.76
CA GLY A 83 -8.77 22.23 -4.24
C GLY A 83 -10.02 22.49 -5.06
#